data_AF-A0A7J7NMC3-F1
#
_entry.id   AF-A0A7J7NMC3-F1
#
_cell.length_a   1.000
_cell.length_b   1.000
_cell.length_c   1.000
_cell.angle_alpha   90.00
_cell.angle_beta   90.00
_cell.angle_gamma   90.00
#
_symmetry.space_group_name_H-M   'P 1'
#
loop_
_entity.id
_entity.type
_entity.pdbx_description
1 polymer ?
#
loop_
_entity_poly.entity_id
_entity_poly.type
_entity_poly.pdbx_seq_one_letter_code
_entity_poly.pdbx_strand_id
1 'polypeptide(L)'
;MVSTQEPIVSRLDRLDLTLKKLEDIKGSNRSPRSSFASTTQSSGTVTSDGGNSSVNSSPKNNLEKHCRPIDTMIMETEVKGNNLIDRLVHMEDRVLKLCMLVEEEREAKKKKRKEEHHEEKKAHMKGLRQLVKSCVRGKPKSKH
;
A
#
# COMPACT_ATOMS: atom_id res chain seq x y z
N MET A 1 24.34 -6.45 7.33
CA MET A 1 23.17 -7.00 6.62
C MET A 1 22.40 -5.83 6.04
N VAL A 2 22.46 -5.63 4.72
CA VAL A 2 21.73 -4.55 4.04
C VAL A 2 20.26 -4.94 4.04
N SER A 3 19.44 -4.24 4.81
CA SER A 3 17.99 -4.34 4.71
C SER A 3 17.58 -3.77 3.36
N THR A 4 17.43 -4.63 2.34
CA THR A 4 16.87 -4.27 1.04
C THR A 4 15.39 -3.97 1.24
N GLN A 5 15.10 -2.75 1.69
CA GLN A 5 13.74 -2.30 1.89
C GLN A 5 13.11 -2.12 0.51
N GLU A 6 12.04 -2.85 0.29
CA GLU A 6 11.30 -2.88 -0.97
C GLU A 6 10.87 -1.45 -1.36
N PRO A 7 10.99 -1.05 -2.65
CA PRO A 7 10.60 0.26 -3.12
C PRO A 7 9.16 0.62 -2.70
N ILE A 8 8.91 1.90 -2.41
CA ILE A 8 7.60 2.38 -1.93
C ILE A 8 6.47 1.99 -2.89
N VAL A 9 6.74 2.02 -4.21
CA VAL A 9 5.77 1.62 -5.24
C VAL A 9 5.35 0.15 -5.10
N SER A 10 6.30 -0.77 -4.92
CA SER A 10 6.01 -2.20 -4.73
C SER A 10 5.22 -2.47 -3.44
N ARG A 11 5.41 -1.64 -2.41
CA ARG A 11 4.62 -1.72 -1.17
C ARG A 11 3.18 -1.24 -1.38
N LEU A 12 2.96 -0.23 -2.22
CA LEU A 12 1.63 0.26 -2.58
C LEU A 12 0.88 -0.75 -3.46
N ASP A 13 1.53 -1.31 -4.48
CA ASP A 13 0.93 -2.35 -5.34
C ASP A 13 0.48 -3.57 -4.53
N ARG A 14 1.29 -4.00 -3.56
CA ARG A 14 0.93 -5.11 -2.65
C ARG A 14 -0.27 -4.77 -1.77
N LEU A 15 -0.38 -3.53 -1.29
CA LEU A 15 -1.53 -3.09 -0.49
C LEU A 15 -2.81 -3.07 -1.34
N ASP A 16 -2.73 -2.56 -2.57
CA ASP A 16 -3.85 -2.51 -3.51
C ASP A 16 -4.39 -3.91 -3.85
N LEU A 17 -3.48 -4.85 -4.17
CA LEU A 17 -3.82 -6.26 -4.38
C LEU A 17 -4.48 -6.92 -3.16
N THR A 18 -4.00 -6.57 -1.95
CA THR A 18 -4.56 -7.12 -0.71
C THR A 18 -5.95 -6.57 -0.43
N LEU A 19 -6.17 -5.26 -0.66
CA LEU A 19 -7.48 -4.62 -0.52
C LEU A 19 -8.49 -5.22 -1.50
N LYS A 20 -8.12 -5.37 -2.76
CA LYS A 20 -8.96 -6.01 -3.78
C LYS A 20 -9.41 -7.42 -3.36
N LYS A 21 -8.48 -8.24 -2.85
CA LYS A 21 -8.81 -9.59 -2.38
C LYS A 21 -9.76 -9.59 -1.17
N LEU A 22 -9.60 -8.62 -0.26
CA LEU A 22 -10.50 -8.47 0.89
C LEU A 22 -11.89 -7.98 0.48
N GLU A 23 -11.98 -7.14 -0.55
CA GLU A 23 -13.25 -6.70 -1.14
C GLU A 23 -13.96 -7.87 -1.86
N ASP A 24 -13.22 -8.68 -2.60
CA ASP A 24 -13.75 -9.88 -3.26
C ASP A 24 -14.33 -10.89 -2.23
N ILE A 25 -13.65 -11.09 -1.10
CA ILE A 25 -14.14 -11.97 -0.02
C ILE A 25 -15.40 -11.37 0.64
N LYS A 26 -15.46 -10.04 0.80
CA LYS A 26 -16.61 -9.33 1.39
C LYS A 26 -17.83 -9.29 0.47
N GLY A 27 -17.62 -9.30 -0.85
CA GLY A 27 -18.69 -9.46 -1.85
C GLY A 27 -19.19 -10.91 -1.97
N SER A 28 -18.35 -11.89 -1.60
CA SER A 28 -18.67 -13.32 -1.62
C SER A 28 -19.36 -13.81 -0.34
N ASN A 29 -20.32 -13.04 0.17
CA ASN A 29 -21.22 -13.49 1.25
C ASN A 29 -22.42 -14.31 0.72
N ARG A 30 -22.41 -14.72 -0.55
CA ARG A 30 -23.36 -15.73 -1.05
C ARG A 30 -22.81 -17.12 -0.72
N SER A 31 -23.17 -17.58 0.48
CA SER A 31 -23.06 -18.95 0.97
C SER A 31 -22.91 -20.00 -0.14
N PRO A 32 -21.79 -20.74 -0.20
CA PRO A 32 -21.78 -22.00 -0.91
C PRO A 32 -22.67 -22.95 -0.11
N ARG A 33 -23.87 -23.22 -0.61
CA ARG A 33 -24.75 -24.30 -0.16
C ARG A 33 -23.98 -25.62 -0.34
N SER A 34 -23.20 -26.03 0.66
CA SER A 34 -22.53 -27.32 0.67
C SER A 34 -23.56 -28.39 1.01
N SER A 35 -24.00 -29.09 -0.02
CA SER A 35 -24.69 -30.37 0.09
C SER A 35 -23.68 -31.38 0.62
N PHE A 36 -23.60 -31.57 1.94
CA PHE A 36 -22.87 -32.70 2.50
C PHE A 36 -23.68 -33.97 2.26
N ALA A 37 -23.16 -34.80 1.35
CA ALA A 37 -23.61 -36.16 1.12
C ALA A 37 -23.38 -37.00 2.37
N SER A 38 -24.42 -37.71 2.80
CA SER A 38 -24.35 -38.74 3.82
C SER A 38 -23.39 -39.86 3.41
N THR A 39 -22.46 -40.20 4.29
CA THR A 39 -21.83 -41.52 4.33
C THR A 39 -21.77 -42.02 5.77
N THR A 40 -22.26 -43.24 5.91
CA THR A 40 -22.55 -44.04 7.11
C THR A 40 -21.32 -44.61 7.84
N GLN A 41 -21.59 -45.18 9.05
CA GLN A 41 -20.85 -46.19 9.86
C GLN A 41 -20.13 -45.61 11.10
N SER A 42 -20.18 -46.19 12.30
CA SER A 42 -20.70 -47.46 12.85
C SER A 42 -20.69 -47.41 14.39
N SER A 43 -21.60 -48.13 15.06
CA SER A 43 -21.34 -49.02 16.23
C SER A 43 -22.43 -48.97 17.33
N GLY A 44 -23.10 -50.11 17.56
CA GLY A 44 -23.47 -50.57 18.91
C GLY A 44 -24.95 -50.63 19.33
N THR A 45 -25.57 -51.81 19.15
CA THR A 45 -26.30 -52.57 20.21
C THR A 45 -27.79 -52.25 20.55
N VAL A 46 -28.67 -53.07 19.94
CA VAL A 46 -29.85 -53.86 20.43
C VAL A 46 -31.17 -53.28 21.01
N THR A 47 -32.26 -53.79 20.39
CA THR A 47 -33.60 -54.22 20.87
C THR A 47 -34.82 -53.28 20.89
N SER A 48 -35.93 -53.88 20.44
CA SER A 48 -37.36 -53.58 20.63
C SER A 48 -38.09 -52.84 19.51
N ASP A 49 -38.92 -53.60 18.79
CA ASP A 49 -40.00 -53.14 17.91
C ASP A 49 -41.04 -52.30 18.68
N GLY A 50 -41.47 -51.19 18.08
CA GLY A 50 -42.53 -50.34 18.59
C GLY A 50 -42.71 -49.12 17.69
N GLY A 51 -43.76 -49.15 16.86
CA GLY A 51 -43.99 -48.19 15.78
C GLY A 51 -44.22 -46.74 16.20
N ASN A 52 -43.90 -45.86 15.25
CA ASN A 52 -44.51 -44.55 14.98
C ASN A 52 -44.44 -43.51 16.11
N SER A 53 -43.33 -42.75 16.17
CA SER A 53 -43.45 -41.31 16.47
C SER A 53 -42.54 -40.48 15.57
N SER A 54 -43.18 -39.82 14.61
CA SER A 54 -42.64 -38.68 13.88
C SER A 54 -42.58 -37.49 14.84
N VAL A 55 -41.42 -37.23 15.45
CA VAL A 55 -41.12 -35.92 16.03
C VAL A 55 -39.67 -35.55 15.78
N ASN A 56 -39.45 -34.90 14.64
CA ASN A 56 -38.69 -33.66 14.54
C ASN A 56 -37.44 -33.55 15.45
N SER A 57 -36.36 -34.23 15.08
CA SER A 57 -35.01 -33.88 15.56
C SER A 57 -34.25 -33.10 14.49
N SER A 58 -34.86 -32.04 13.96
CA SER A 58 -34.05 -30.93 13.45
C SER A 58 -33.19 -30.43 14.61
N PRO A 59 -31.87 -30.23 14.47
CA PRO A 59 -31.10 -29.52 15.47
C PRO A 59 -31.73 -28.13 15.59
N LYS A 60 -32.56 -27.91 16.62
CA LYS A 60 -33.14 -26.62 16.93
C LYS A 60 -31.98 -25.74 17.41
N ASN A 61 -31.34 -25.11 16.43
CA ASN A 61 -30.81 -23.77 16.47
C ASN A 61 -30.33 -23.33 17.87
N ASN A 62 -29.16 -23.80 18.29
CA ASN A 62 -28.37 -23.18 19.37
C ASN A 62 -27.42 -22.11 18.80
N LEU A 63 -27.75 -21.49 17.65
CA LEU A 63 -26.93 -20.41 17.11
C LEU A 63 -26.84 -19.24 18.11
N GLU A 64 -27.91 -18.99 18.89
CA GLU A 64 -27.90 -17.98 19.97
C GLU A 64 -26.87 -18.24 21.07
N LYS A 65 -26.47 -19.49 21.33
CA LYS A 65 -25.44 -19.81 22.33
C LYS A 65 -24.01 -19.63 21.82
N HIS A 66 -23.86 -19.43 20.50
CA HIS A 66 -22.55 -19.30 19.85
C HIS A 66 -22.39 -17.98 19.07
N CYS A 67 -23.47 -17.22 18.86
CA CYS A 67 -23.45 -15.92 18.21
C CYS A 67 -23.45 -14.79 19.24
N ARG A 68 -22.55 -13.82 19.03
CA ARG A 68 -22.59 -12.55 19.77
C ARG A 68 -23.80 -11.73 19.27
N PRO A 69 -24.45 -10.94 20.15
CA PRO A 69 -25.54 -10.04 19.75
C PRO A 69 -25.15 -9.13 18.58
N ILE A 70 -26.09 -8.88 17.67
CA ILE A 70 -25.86 -8.12 16.44
C ILE A 70 -25.39 -6.69 16.71
N ASP A 71 -25.93 -6.03 17.73
CA ASP A 71 -25.56 -4.66 18.11
C ASP A 71 -24.08 -4.57 18.53
N THR A 72 -23.59 -5.58 19.24
CA THR A 72 -22.17 -5.66 19.63
C THR A 72 -21.26 -5.82 18.41
N MET A 73 -21.67 -6.58 17.41
CA MET A 73 -20.91 -6.75 16.16
C MET A 73 -20.90 -5.44 15.35
N ILE A 74 -22.01 -4.71 15.31
CA ILE A 74 -22.11 -3.41 14.63
C ILE A 74 -21.14 -2.42 15.29
N MET A 75 -21.20 -2.26 16.61
CA MET A 75 -20.29 -1.37 17.35
C MET A 75 -18.82 -1.75 17.17
N GLU A 76 -18.47 -3.04 17.25
CA GLU A 76 -17.08 -3.49 17.04
C GLU A 76 -16.59 -3.15 15.63
N THR A 77 -17.46 -3.33 14.62
CA THR A 77 -17.13 -3.06 13.22
C THR A 77 -16.98 -1.56 12.96
N GLU A 78 -17.84 -0.74 13.55
CA GLU A 78 -17.76 0.73 13.45
C GLU A 78 -16.49 1.27 14.11
N VAL A 79 -16.19 0.85 15.34
CA VAL A 79 -14.97 1.27 16.06
C VAL A 79 -13.72 0.84 15.30
N LYS A 80 -13.69 -0.40 14.79
CA LYS A 80 -12.55 -0.92 14.03
C LYS A 80 -12.42 -0.27 12.65
N GLY A 81 -13.54 0.06 12.01
CA GLY A 81 -13.60 0.79 10.74
C GLY A 81 -13.10 2.22 10.88
N ASN A 82 -13.54 2.94 11.91
CA ASN A 82 -13.12 4.31 12.18
C ASN A 82 -11.61 4.38 12.46
N ASN A 83 -11.08 3.47 13.27
CA ASN A 83 -9.64 3.38 13.53
C ASN A 83 -8.82 3.10 12.24
N LEU A 84 -9.38 2.36 11.28
CA LEU A 84 -8.71 2.15 9.98
C LEU A 84 -8.68 3.44 9.15
N ILE A 85 -9.78 4.20 9.13
CA ILE A 85 -9.88 5.48 8.43
C ILE A 85 -8.91 6.48 9.05
N ASP A 86 -8.87 6.60 10.39
CA ASP A 86 -7.95 7.51 11.09
C ASP A 86 -6.48 7.19 10.78
N ARG A 87 -6.13 5.89 10.75
CA ARG A 87 -4.79 5.44 10.36
C ARG A 87 -4.47 5.78 8.91
N LEU A 88 -5.44 5.70 8.01
CA LEU A 88 -5.25 6.03 6.59
C LEU A 88 -5.03 7.54 6.42
N VAL A 89 -5.85 8.37 7.05
CA VAL A 89 -5.71 9.84 7.05
C VAL A 89 -4.35 10.25 7.60
N HIS A 90 -3.91 9.66 8.71
CA HIS A 90 -2.58 9.94 9.26
C HIS A 90 -1.45 9.52 8.31
N MET A 91 -1.64 8.43 7.55
CA MET A 91 -0.65 7.99 6.57
C MET A 91 -0.61 8.90 5.34
N GLU A 92 -1.76 9.36 4.87
CA GLU A 92 -1.87 10.33 3.80
C GLU A 92 -1.15 11.64 4.16
N ASP A 93 -1.39 12.19 5.36
CA ASP A 93 -0.70 13.40 5.85
C ASP A 93 0.84 13.23 5.88
N ARG A 94 1.32 12.07 6.35
CA ARG A 94 2.76 11.78 6.37
C ARG A 94 3.36 11.63 4.98
N VAL A 95 2.64 11.02 4.04
CA VAL A 95 3.07 10.90 2.65
C VAL A 95 3.12 12.27 1.98
N LEU A 96 2.09 13.10 2.18
CA LEU A 96 2.05 14.47 1.65
C LEU A 96 3.24 15.29 2.13
N LYS A 97 3.55 15.26 3.43
CA LYS A 97 4.73 15.93 4.01
C LYS A 97 6.04 15.46 3.38
N LEU A 98 6.18 14.15 3.16
CA LEU A 98 7.37 13.59 2.51
C LEU A 98 7.49 14.05 1.05
N CYS A 99 6.38 14.06 0.31
CA CYS A 99 6.35 14.55 -1.07
C CYS A 99 6.80 16.00 -1.17
N MET A 100 6.29 16.87 -0.28
CA MET A 100 6.71 18.28 -0.24
C MET A 100 8.22 18.44 0.01
N LEU A 101 8.79 17.70 0.97
CA LEU A 101 10.22 17.74 1.26
C LEU A 101 11.07 17.28 0.07
N VAL A 102 10.65 16.20 -0.61
CA VAL A 102 11.36 15.68 -1.79
C VAL A 102 11.30 16.66 -2.96
N GLU A 103 10.15 17.30 -3.18
CA GLU A 103 9.99 18.32 -4.21
C GLU A 103 10.86 19.55 -3.93
N GLU A 104 10.87 20.05 -2.68
CA GLU A 104 11.71 21.16 -2.26
C GLU A 104 13.21 20.84 -2.47
N GLU A 105 13.67 19.67 -2.03
CA GLU A 105 15.05 19.23 -2.21
C GLU A 105 15.42 19.14 -3.71
N ARG A 106 14.49 18.65 -4.54
CA ARG A 106 14.67 18.54 -5.99
C ARG A 106 14.79 19.91 -6.64
N GLU A 107 13.94 20.86 -6.28
CA GLU A 107 14.00 22.24 -6.81
C GLU A 107 15.26 22.97 -6.34
N ALA A 108 15.67 22.79 -5.08
CA ALA A 108 16.94 23.33 -4.57
C ALA A 108 18.14 22.77 -5.35
N LYS A 109 18.16 21.46 -5.62
CA LYS A 109 19.19 20.82 -6.45
C LYS A 109 19.19 21.35 -7.89
N LYS A 110 18.01 21.55 -8.50
CA LYS A 110 17.91 22.13 -9.85
C LYS A 110 18.45 23.56 -9.89
N LYS A 111 18.15 24.38 -8.87
CA LYS A 111 18.64 25.76 -8.78
C LYS A 111 20.17 25.79 -8.68
N LYS A 112 20.77 24.98 -7.79
CA LYS A 112 22.23 24.86 -7.67
C LYS A 112 22.91 24.49 -8.98
N ARG A 113 22.39 23.46 -9.68
CA ARG A 113 22.93 23.05 -11.00
C ARG A 113 22.85 24.16 -12.06
N LYS A 114 21.77 24.96 -12.06
CA LYS A 114 21.64 26.09 -12.99
C LYS A 114 22.64 27.21 -12.68
N GLU A 115 22.86 27.50 -11.40
CA GLU A 115 23.83 28.49 -10.94
C GLU A 115 25.26 28.09 -11.30
N GLU A 116 25.64 26.83 -11.01
CA GLU A 116 26.95 26.26 -11.36
C GLU A 116 27.22 26.36 -12.87
N HIS A 117 26.27 25.93 -13.69
CA HIS A 117 26.40 25.98 -15.15
C HIS A 117 26.47 27.42 -15.71
N HIS A 118 25.81 28.38 -15.05
CA HIS A 118 25.90 29.79 -15.46
C HIS A 118 27.26 30.41 -15.10
N GLU A 119 27.81 30.08 -13.92
CA GLU A 119 29.15 30.52 -13.54
C GLU A 119 30.25 29.88 -14.40
N GLU A 120 30.12 28.60 -14.74
CA GLU A 120 31.04 27.92 -15.65
C GLU A 120 31.06 28.57 -17.04
N LYS A 121 29.88 28.85 -17.61
CA LYS A 121 29.75 29.57 -18.89
C LYS A 121 30.37 30.96 -18.85
N LYS A 122 30.17 31.70 -17.76
CA LYS A 122 30.80 33.02 -17.56
C LYS A 122 32.32 32.91 -17.50
N ALA A 123 32.85 31.94 -16.76
CA ALA A 123 34.28 31.70 -16.66
C ALA A 123 34.90 31.37 -18.03
N HIS A 124 34.26 30.47 -18.79
CA HIS A 124 34.69 30.10 -20.13
C HIS A 124 34.69 31.30 -21.09
N MET A 125 33.65 32.13 -21.07
CA MET A 125 33.58 33.36 -21.88
C MET A 125 34.68 34.37 -21.54
N LYS A 126 35.07 34.50 -20.27
CA LYS A 126 36.17 35.38 -19.86
C LYS A 126 37.52 34.88 -20.42
N GLY A 127 37.78 33.57 -20.34
CA GLY A 127 38.98 32.96 -20.92
C GLY A 127 39.07 33.14 -22.43
N LEU A 128 37.96 32.88 -23.14
CA LEU A 128 37.89 33.08 -24.58
C LEU A 128 38.13 34.55 -24.98
N ARG A 129 37.55 35.51 -24.25
CA ARG A 129 37.80 36.95 -24.49
C ARG A 129 39.27 37.32 -24.28
N GLN A 130 39.94 36.75 -23.29
CA GLN A 130 41.36 36.98 -23.04
C GLN A 130 42.23 36.40 -24.16
N LEU A 131 41.91 35.19 -24.64
CA LEU A 131 42.57 34.58 -25.78
C LEU A 131 42.43 35.44 -27.04
N VAL A 132 41.21 35.86 -27.38
CA VAL A 132 40.95 36.73 -28.54
C VAL A 132 41.74 38.05 -28.41
N LYS A 133 41.75 38.67 -27.23
CA LYS A 133 42.55 39.88 -26.99
C LYS A 133 44.05 39.64 -27.22
N SER A 134 44.57 38.47 -26.86
CA SER A 134 45.99 38.15 -27.06
C SER A 134 46.34 37.92 -28.54
N CYS A 135 45.42 37.38 -29.34
CA CYS A 135 45.63 37.16 -30.77
C CYS A 135 45.57 38.48 -31.58
N VAL A 136 44.66 39.38 -31.22
CA VAL A 136 44.46 40.65 -31.93
C VAL A 136 45.54 41.68 -31.54
N ARG A 137 46.06 41.61 -30.31
CA ARG A 137 47.18 42.44 -29.85
C ARG A 137 48.48 41.76 -30.27
N GLY A 138 48.78 41.81 -31.57
CA GLY A 138 49.93 41.16 -32.19
C GLY A 138 51.23 41.32 -31.40
N LYS A 139 52.09 40.29 -31.43
CA LYS A 139 53.41 40.27 -30.79
C LYS A 139 54.16 41.57 -31.10
N PRO A 140 54.66 42.34 -30.10
CA PRO A 140 55.51 43.48 -30.39
C PRO A 140 56.75 42.96 -31.10
N LYS A 141 56.97 43.41 -32.35
CA LYS A 141 58.22 43.13 -33.06
C LYS A 141 59.34 43.78 -32.26
N SER A 142 60.17 42.97 -31.61
CA SER A 142 61.46 43.41 -31.08
C SER A 142 62.27 43.92 -32.27
N LYS A 143 62.49 45.24 -32.34
CA LYS A 143 63.45 45.83 -33.26
C LYS A 143 64.85 45.41 -32.79
N HIS A 144 65.56 44.67 -33.63
CA HIS A 144 67.00 44.51 -33.61
C HIS A 144 67.59 45.47 -34.65
#